data_AF-A0A3D3DN73-F1
#
_entry.id   AF-A0A3D3DN73-F1
#
_cell.length_a   1.000
_cell.length_b   1.000
_cell.length_c   1.000
_cell.angle_alpha   90.00
_cell.angle_beta   90.00
_cell.angle_gamma   90.00
#
_symmetry.space_group_name_H-M   'P 1'
#
loop_
_entity.id
_entity.type
_entity.pdbx_description
1 polymer ?
#
loop_
_entity_poly.entity_id
_entity_poly.type
_entity_poly.pdbx_seq_one_letter_code
_entity_poly.pdbx_strand_id
1 'polypeptide(L)' 'PVNLHGAVEQSCDVYFYEMGRRLGIEAMADVLTRFGLGAVTGVDLPKEPDGLVPTPQWKRATR' A
#
# COMPACT_ATOMS: atom_id res chain seq x y z
N PRO A 1 3.05 -22.09 12.33
CA PRO A 1 3.59 -20.94 11.57
C PRO A 1 2.84 -20.78 10.24
N VAL A 2 2.39 -19.56 9.91
CA VAL A 2 1.73 -19.26 8.63
C VAL A 2 2.80 -18.80 7.63
N ASN A 3 2.79 -19.37 6.42
CA ASN A 3 3.65 -18.94 5.30
C ASN A 3 2.87 -18.00 4.35
N LEU A 4 3.53 -17.48 3.31
CA LEU A 4 2.88 -16.54 2.38
C LEU A 4 1.58 -17.10 1.77
N HIS A 5 1.59 -18.35 1.33
CA HIS A 5 0.42 -18.96 0.69
C HIS A 5 -0.77 -19.02 1.65
N GLY A 6 -0.56 -19.54 2.86
CA GLY A 6 -1.61 -19.60 3.88
C GLY A 6 -2.02 -18.20 4.38
N ALA A 7 -1.10 -17.23 4.39
CA ALA A 7 -1.41 -15.86 4.76
C ALA A 7 -2.36 -15.19 3.76
N VAL A 8 -2.15 -15.40 2.47
CA VAL A 8 -3.04 -14.90 1.40
C VAL A 8 -4.38 -15.62 1.44
N GLU A 9 -4.39 -16.95 1.56
CA GLU A 9 -5.60 -17.77 1.59
C GLU A 9 -6.54 -17.40 2.75
N GLN A 10 -5.96 -17.15 3.93
CA GLN A 10 -6.70 -16.89 5.16
C GLN A 10 -6.80 -15.41 5.51
N SER A 11 -6.34 -14.50 4.64
CA SER A 11 -6.25 -13.07 4.92
C SER A 11 -5.61 -12.76 6.29
N CYS A 12 -4.46 -13.38 6.58
CA CYS A 12 -3.86 -13.37 7.93
C CYS A 12 -3.15 -12.04 8.25
N ASP A 13 -3.78 -11.19 9.04
CA ASP A 13 -3.24 -9.89 9.45
C ASP A 13 -1.87 -9.96 10.11
N VAL A 14 -1.67 -10.90 11.04
CA VAL A 14 -0.41 -11.00 11.82
C VAL A 14 0.80 -11.21 10.91
N TYR A 15 0.62 -11.99 9.83
CA TYR A 15 1.67 -12.18 8.83
C TYR A 15 1.99 -10.87 8.10
N PHE A 16 0.97 -10.13 7.64
CA PHE A 16 1.16 -8.89 6.90
C PHE A 16 1.61 -7.71 7.78
N TYR A 17 1.27 -7.69 9.07
CA TYR A 17 1.85 -6.76 10.04
C TYR A 17 3.36 -6.96 10.19
N GLU A 18 3.80 -8.21 10.36
CA GLU A 18 5.24 -8.50 10.48
C GLU A 18 5.97 -8.21 9.16
N MET A 19 5.36 -8.53 8.01
CA MET A 19 5.93 -8.19 6.70
C MET A 19 6.03 -6.68 6.50
N GLY A 20 4.98 -5.91 6.81
CA GLY A 20 5.00 -4.45 6.71
C GLY A 20 6.07 -3.83 7.61
N ARG A 21 6.25 -4.36 8.83
CA ARG A 21 7.31 -3.95 9.75
C ARG A 21 8.71 -4.24 9.19
N ARG A 22 8.91 -5.39 8.54
CA ARG A 22 10.20 -5.78 7.93
C ARG A 22 10.54 -4.99 6.67
N LEU A 23 9.55 -4.73 5.81
CA LEU A 23 9.74 -4.00 4.56
C LEU A 23 9.97 -2.50 4.81
N GLY A 24 9.22 -1.92 5.76
CA GLY A 24 9.23 -0.48 6.02
C GLY A 24 8.42 0.31 4.98
N ILE A 25 8.01 1.52 5.38
CA ILE A 25 7.04 2.32 4.63
C ILE A 25 7.55 2.81 3.27
N GLU A 26 8.84 3.13 3.14
CA GLU A 26 9.42 3.63 1.89
C GLU A 26 9.38 2.55 0.78
N ALA A 27 9.77 1.32 1.11
CA ALA A 27 9.72 0.20 0.17
C ALA A 27 8.28 -0.19 -0.20
N MET A 28 7.36 -0.17 0.79
CA MET A 28 5.95 -0.38 0.51
C MET A 28 5.40 0.72 -0.41
N ALA A 29 5.72 1.99 -0.15
CA ALA A 29 5.25 3.11 -0.96
C ALA A 29 5.73 3.01 -2.42
N ASP A 30 7.01 2.70 -2.67
CA ASP A 30 7.55 2.51 -4.03
C ASP A 30 6.75 1.45 -4.80
N VAL A 31 6.56 0.27 -4.20
CA VAL A 31 5.82 -0.81 -4.84
C VAL A 31 4.36 -0.42 -5.05
N LEU A 32 3.67 0.09 -4.04
CA LEU A 32 2.25 0.47 -4.16
C LEU A 32 2.03 1.53 -5.25
N THR A 33 2.92 2.52 -5.35
CA THR A 33 2.89 3.54 -6.42
C THR A 33 3.13 2.92 -7.79
N ARG A 34 4.07 1.96 -7.93
CA ARG A 34 4.28 1.24 -9.20
C ARG A 34 3.11 0.35 -9.60
N PHE A 35 2.29 -0.07 -8.64
CA PHE A 35 1.01 -0.74 -8.87
C PHE A 35 -0.13 0.24 -9.24
N GLY A 36 0.14 1.55 -9.30
CA GLY A 36 -0.83 2.58 -9.70
C GLY A 36 -1.65 3.16 -8.56
N LEU A 37 -1.40 2.76 -7.31
CA LEU A 37 -2.12 3.32 -6.16
C LEU A 37 -1.67 4.77 -5.88
N GLY A 38 -2.60 5.62 -5.45
CA GLY A 38 -2.33 7.04 -5.22
C GLY A 38 -2.25 7.87 -6.50
N ALA A 39 -2.71 7.32 -7.63
CA ALA A 39 -2.90 8.02 -8.88
C ALA A 39 -4.23 7.62 -9.52
N VAL A 40 -4.77 8.50 -10.37
CA VAL A 40 -5.91 8.19 -11.23
C VAL A 40 -5.55 7.05 -12.20
N THR A 41 -6.49 6.13 -12.45
CA THR A 41 -6.26 4.99 -13.35
C THR A 41 -6.34 5.38 -14.82
N GLY A 42 -6.99 6.51 -15.12
CA GLY A 42 -7.19 6.99 -16.48
C GLY A 42 -8.39 6.34 -17.18
N VAL A 43 -9.26 5.67 -16.42
CA VAL A 43 -10.57 5.23 -16.93
C VAL A 43 -11.42 6.46 -17.30
N ASP A 44 -12.27 6.32 -18.31
CA ASP A 44 -13.16 7.39 -18.77
C ASP A 44 -14.35 7.57 -17.83
N LEU A 45 -14.06 8.04 -16.61
CA LEU A 45 -15.04 8.37 -15.60
C LEU A 45 -14.82 9.80 -15.11
N PRO A 46 -15.90 10.61 -15.02
CA PRO A 46 -15.77 11.94 -14.47
C PRO A 46 -15.45 11.88 -12.97
N LYS A 47 -14.53 12.74 -12.52
CA LYS A 47 -14.17 12.95 -11.10
C LYS A 47 -13.57 11.72 -10.41
N GLU A 48 -12.69 10.98 -11.09
CA GLU A 48 -11.89 9.95 -10.44
C GLU A 48 -10.98 10.56 -9.36
N PRO A 49 -11.02 10.08 -8.10
CA PRO A 49 -10.07 10.50 -7.09
C PRO A 49 -8.70 9.85 -7.34
N ASP A 50 -7.64 10.60 -7.07
CA ASP A 50 -6.25 10.13 -7.09
C ASP A 50 -5.94 9.13 -5.95
N GLY A 51 -6.59 9.27 -4.81
CA GLY A 51 -6.32 8.44 -3.63
C GLY A 51 -5.00 8.81 -2.95
N LEU A 52 -4.48 7.93 -2.09
CA LEU A 52 -3.27 8.22 -1.30
C LEU A 52 -2.43 6.98 -1.03
N VAL A 53 -1.15 7.04 -1.41
CA VAL A 53 -0.10 6.18 -0.85
C VAL A 53 0.66 7.00 0.20
N PRO A 54 0.51 6.70 1.50
CA PRO A 54 1.12 7.52 2.55
C PRO A 54 2.64 7.36 2.56
N THR A 55 3.35 8.48 2.62
CA THR A 55 4.82 8.53 2.81
C THR A 55 5.18 9.36 4.04
N PRO A 56 6.39 9.21 4.59
CA PRO A 56 6.87 10.11 5.65
C PRO A 56 6.89 11.57 5.23
N GLN A 57 7.18 11.86 3.96
CA GLN A 57 7.13 13.23 3.41
C GLN A 57 5.69 13.77 3.42
N TRP A 58 4.74 13.01 2.88
CA TRP A 58 3.32 13.38 2.91
C TRP A 58 2.88 13.67 4.34
N LYS A 59 3.15 12.75 5.27
CA LYS A 59 2.76 12.90 6.68
C LYS A 59 3.36 14.13 7.36
N ARG A 60 4.58 14.54 6.98
CA ARG A 60 5.22 15.78 7.49
C ARG A 60 4.61 17.05 6.87
N ALA A 61 4.23 17.00 5.60
CA ALA A 61 3.66 18.13 4.88
C ALA A 61 2.19 18.39 5.26
N THR A 62 1.45 17.36 5.67
CA THR A 62 0.02 17.43 6.00
C THR A 62 -0.25 17.38 7.51
N ARG A 63 0.76 17.64 8.33
CA ARG A 63 0.61 17.63 9.80
C ARG A 63 0.00 18.92 10.32
#